data_AF-A0A2M8FBN0-F1
#
_entry.id   AF-A0A2M8FBN0-F1
#
_cell.length_a   1.000
_cell.length_b   1.000
_cell.length_c   1.000
_cell.angle_alpha   90.00
_cell.angle_beta   90.00
_cell.angle_gamma   90.00
#
_symmetry.space_group_name_H-M   'P 1'
#
loop_
_entity.id
_entity.type
_entity.pdbx_description
1 polymer ?
#
loop_
_entity_poly.entity_id
_entity_poly.type
_entity_poly.pdbx_seq_one_letter_code
_entity_poly.pdbx_strand_id
1 'polypeptide(L)'
;MKKVVFFVIVVVALFRSPDISVIINRFYRNNLFNSFHSQIINDDFNAEDYWQFRERFSNGSFTADQTNTNFLGTFKITNVSDQLTTLLFYNSKHLDSIDGLLKGNFSLISEKIKQDFQGEILVETDKLVYIQIDDRNYILAFIEPIDTMKKVNGMFDYKPDEYELIKDCSWYNITRIQL
;
A
#
# COMPACT_ATOMS: atom_id res chain seq x y z
N MET A 1 35.71 -17.36 -27.50
CA MET A 1 35.65 -17.34 -26.02
C MET A 1 36.01 -15.99 -25.39
N LYS A 2 37.23 -15.44 -25.59
CA LYS A 2 37.66 -14.16 -24.96
C LYS A 2 36.76 -12.95 -25.26
N LYS A 3 36.22 -12.83 -26.48
CA LYS A 3 35.29 -11.73 -26.86
C LYS A 3 33.93 -11.81 -26.16
N VAL A 4 33.43 -13.01 -25.91
CA VAL A 4 32.14 -13.24 -25.22
C VAL A 4 32.28 -12.92 -23.74
N VAL A 5 33.37 -13.34 -23.10
CA VAL A 5 33.65 -13.02 -21.69
C VAL A 5 33.82 -11.52 -21.49
N PHE A 6 34.54 -10.83 -22.39
CA PHE A 6 34.68 -9.37 -22.33
C PHE A 6 33.33 -8.64 -22.48
N PHE A 7 32.48 -9.08 -23.42
CA PHE A 7 31.13 -8.52 -23.59
C PHE A 7 30.27 -8.69 -22.32
N VAL A 8 30.29 -9.88 -21.72
CA VAL A 8 29.57 -10.13 -20.45
C VAL A 8 30.08 -9.23 -19.32
N ILE A 9 31.40 -9.06 -19.19
CA ILE A 9 32.00 -8.18 -18.17
C ILE A 9 31.58 -6.72 -18.38
N VAL A 10 31.60 -6.22 -19.62
CA VAL A 10 31.19 -4.85 -19.95
C VAL A 10 29.70 -4.63 -19.65
N VAL A 11 28.85 -5.58 -20.01
CA VAL A 11 27.41 -5.51 -19.71
C VAL A 11 27.18 -5.47 -18.19
N VAL A 12 27.81 -6.38 -17.42
CA VAL A 12 27.70 -6.39 -15.95
C VAL A 12 28.26 -5.10 -15.33
N ALA A 13 29.35 -4.54 -15.86
CA ALA A 13 29.92 -3.28 -15.38
C ALA A 13 29.01 -2.08 -15.64
N LEU A 14 28.32 -2.04 -16.79
CA LEU A 14 27.32 -1.02 -17.09
C LEU A 14 26.11 -1.13 -16.15
N PHE A 15 25.62 -2.34 -15.88
CA PHE A 15 24.55 -2.57 -14.87
C PHE A 15 24.97 -2.20 -13.44
N ARG A 16 26.27 -2.17 -13.15
CA ARG A 16 26.82 -1.74 -11.86
C ARG A 16 27.14 -0.25 -11.78
N SER A 17 27.06 0.50 -12.89
CA SER A 17 27.22 1.94 -12.82
C SER A 17 25.99 2.56 -12.12
N PRO A 18 26.20 3.45 -11.14
CA PRO A 18 25.11 4.01 -10.33
C PRO A 18 24.06 4.71 -11.21
N ASP A 19 24.47 5.42 -12.26
CA ASP A 19 23.56 6.16 -13.14
C ASP A 19 22.61 5.25 -13.93
N ILE A 20 23.13 4.17 -14.51
CA ILE A 20 22.31 3.21 -15.27
C ILE A 20 21.35 2.48 -14.32
N SER A 21 21.80 2.12 -13.12
CA SER A 21 20.94 1.48 -12.12
C SER A 21 19.77 2.36 -11.69
N VAL A 22 20.00 3.68 -11.56
CA VAL A 22 18.95 4.66 -11.20
C VAL A 22 17.94 4.82 -12.32
N ILE A 23 18.40 4.88 -13.57
CA ILE A 23 17.52 4.98 -14.75
C ILE A 23 16.65 3.72 -14.88
N ILE A 24 17.24 2.53 -14.77
CA ILE A 24 16.51 1.26 -14.85
C ILE A 24 15.47 1.16 -13.74
N ASN A 25 15.84 1.54 -12.51
CA ASN A 25 14.91 1.54 -11.37
C ASN A 25 13.73 2.50 -11.60
N ARG A 26 13.99 3.72 -12.11
CA ARG A 26 12.92 4.68 -12.46
C ARG A 26 12.00 4.12 -13.54
N PHE A 27 12.55 3.54 -14.61
CA PHE A 27 11.74 2.95 -15.68
C PHE A 27 10.87 1.78 -15.18
N TYR A 28 11.46 0.87 -14.40
CA TYR A 28 10.73 -0.23 -13.78
C TYR A 28 9.61 0.28 -12.86
N ARG A 29 9.90 1.25 -12.00
CA ARG A 29 8.92 1.84 -11.09
C ARG A 29 7.77 2.53 -11.82
N ASN A 30 8.07 3.30 -12.87
CA ASN A 30 7.05 3.95 -13.69
C ASN A 30 6.16 2.92 -14.39
N ASN A 31 6.72 1.80 -14.87
CA ASN A 31 5.91 0.73 -15.46
C ASN A 31 5.03 0.04 -14.43
N LEU A 32 5.54 -0.23 -13.22
CA LEU A 32 4.73 -0.76 -12.12
C LEU A 32 3.56 0.18 -11.80
N PHE A 33 3.84 1.48 -11.67
CA PHE A 33 2.80 2.48 -11.42
C PHE A 33 1.79 2.55 -12.55
N ASN A 34 2.22 2.66 -13.80
CA ASN A 34 1.30 2.76 -14.94
C ASN A 34 0.39 1.53 -15.04
N SER A 35 0.94 0.33 -14.77
CA SER A 35 0.16 -0.91 -14.75
C SER A 35 -0.90 -0.87 -13.64
N PHE A 36 -0.49 -0.54 -12.41
CA PHE A 36 -1.38 -0.49 -11.25
C PHE A 36 -2.44 0.62 -11.38
N HIS A 37 -2.03 1.81 -11.83
CA HIS A 37 -2.91 2.94 -12.13
C HIS A 37 -3.97 2.58 -13.17
N SER A 38 -3.57 1.90 -14.25
CA SER A 38 -4.51 1.44 -15.28
C SER A 38 -5.48 0.39 -14.74
N GLN A 39 -5.04 -0.51 -13.85
CA GLN A 39 -5.93 -1.49 -13.20
C GLN A 39 -6.99 -0.80 -12.36
N ILE A 40 -6.59 0.18 -11.53
CA ILE A 40 -7.52 0.95 -10.69
C ILE A 40 -8.57 1.67 -11.54
N ILE A 41 -8.14 2.41 -12.57
CA ILE A 41 -9.05 3.21 -13.41
C ILE A 41 -10.07 2.35 -14.16
N ASN A 42 -9.71 1.11 -14.51
CA ASN A 42 -10.61 0.18 -15.19
C ASN A 42 -11.52 -0.60 -14.22
N ASP A 43 -11.63 -0.16 -12.96
CA ASP A 43 -12.44 -0.76 -11.89
C ASP A 43 -12.11 -2.25 -11.60
N ASP A 44 -10.84 -2.62 -11.79
CA ASP A 44 -10.30 -3.95 -11.50
C ASP A 44 -9.41 -3.91 -10.24
N PHE A 45 -9.84 -3.14 -9.22
CA PHE A 45 -9.07 -3.03 -7.99
C PHE A 45 -9.02 -4.36 -7.24
N ASN A 46 -7.81 -4.81 -6.96
CA ASN A 46 -7.54 -6.00 -6.16
C ASN A 46 -6.55 -5.66 -5.05
N ALA A 47 -6.91 -5.99 -3.81
CA ALA A 47 -6.07 -5.71 -2.65
C ALA A 47 -4.72 -6.45 -2.70
N GLU A 48 -4.66 -7.65 -3.25
CA GLU A 48 -3.40 -8.40 -3.45
C GLU A 48 -2.47 -7.69 -4.41
N ASP A 49 -2.98 -7.20 -5.53
CA ASP A 49 -2.21 -6.43 -6.49
C ASP A 49 -1.70 -5.11 -5.88
N TYR A 50 -2.52 -4.45 -5.05
CA TYR A 50 -2.07 -3.31 -4.26
C TYR A 50 -0.90 -3.66 -3.34
N TRP A 51 -0.96 -4.77 -2.60
CA TRP A 51 0.12 -5.17 -1.70
C TRP A 51 1.41 -5.48 -2.45
N GLN A 52 1.31 -6.21 -3.56
CA GLN A 52 2.45 -6.48 -4.42
C GLN A 52 3.02 -5.19 -5.03
N PHE A 53 2.14 -4.28 -5.47
CA PHE A 53 2.53 -2.96 -5.95
C PHE A 53 3.31 -2.21 -4.88
N ARG A 54 2.76 -2.10 -3.66
CA ARG A 54 3.37 -1.37 -2.54
C ARG A 54 4.80 -1.83 -2.27
N GLU A 55 4.99 -3.13 -2.09
CA GLU A 55 6.29 -3.72 -1.77
C GLU A 55 7.29 -3.62 -2.92
N ARG A 56 6.84 -3.68 -4.18
CA ARG A 56 7.73 -3.66 -5.37
C ARG A 56 8.01 -2.25 -5.90
N PHE A 57 7.09 -1.32 -5.70
CA PHE A 57 7.18 0.05 -6.19
C PHE A 57 8.21 0.86 -5.41
N SER A 58 8.23 0.69 -4.08
CA SER A 58 9.14 1.42 -3.21
C SER A 58 9.31 0.69 -1.88
N ASN A 59 10.37 -0.09 -1.74
CA ASN A 59 10.70 -0.81 -0.51
C ASN A 59 10.72 0.16 0.69
N GLY A 60 9.99 -0.20 1.73
CA GLY A 60 9.81 0.58 2.95
C GLY A 60 9.97 -0.24 4.21
N SER A 61 9.44 0.31 5.30
CA SER A 61 9.41 -0.36 6.61
C SER A 61 8.09 -0.10 7.32
N PHE A 62 7.68 -1.07 8.13
CA PHE A 62 6.49 -0.96 8.98
C PHE A 62 6.86 -0.46 10.37
N THR A 63 6.05 0.46 10.88
CA THR A 63 6.01 0.82 12.31
C THR A 63 4.59 0.61 12.80
N ALA A 64 4.43 0.10 14.01
CA ALA A 64 3.11 -0.15 14.56
C ALA A 64 2.65 0.94 15.52
N ASP A 65 1.34 1.20 15.55
CA ASP A 65 0.73 2.06 16.54
C ASP A 65 0.68 1.34 17.89
N GLN A 66 1.59 1.69 18.80
CA GLN A 66 1.69 1.09 20.12
C GLN A 66 0.47 1.37 21.02
N THR A 67 -0.42 2.28 20.62
CA THR A 67 -1.66 2.56 21.34
C THR A 67 -2.70 1.46 21.12
N ASN A 68 -2.74 0.90 19.91
CA ASN A 68 -3.74 -0.06 19.46
C ASN A 68 -3.16 -1.46 19.21
N THR A 69 -1.83 -1.60 19.29
CA THR A 69 -1.11 -2.84 19.01
C THR A 69 -0.06 -3.14 20.06
N ASN A 70 0.27 -4.43 20.20
CA ASN A 70 1.38 -4.91 21.03
C ASN A 70 2.23 -5.91 20.24
N PHE A 71 3.55 -5.88 20.45
CA PHE A 71 4.55 -6.69 19.76
C PHE A 71 5.25 -7.74 20.65
N LEU A 72 4.78 -7.97 21.88
CA LEU A 72 5.35 -9.00 22.76
C LEU A 72 5.13 -10.42 22.17
N GLY A 73 6.05 -10.84 21.30
CA GLY A 73 6.10 -12.15 20.64
C GLY A 73 5.45 -12.19 19.25
N THR A 74 4.27 -11.60 19.10
CA THR A 74 3.52 -11.50 17.83
C THR A 74 2.81 -10.16 17.76
N PHE A 75 2.54 -9.65 16.56
CA PHE A 75 1.62 -8.53 16.39
C PHE A 75 0.27 -8.91 16.99
N LYS A 76 -0.24 -8.09 17.93
CA LYS A 76 -1.54 -8.28 18.57
C LYS A 76 -2.32 -6.97 18.53
N ILE A 77 -3.60 -7.02 18.15
CA ILE A 77 -4.52 -5.89 18.28
C ILE A 77 -5.04 -5.85 19.72
N THR A 78 -4.85 -4.71 20.40
CA THR A 78 -5.21 -4.55 21.81
C THR A 78 -6.41 -3.64 22.03
N ASN A 79 -6.72 -2.78 21.06
CA ASN A 79 -7.82 -1.83 21.15
C ASN A 79 -8.42 -1.56 19.77
N VAL A 80 -9.72 -1.30 19.73
CA VAL A 80 -10.46 -0.90 18.53
C VAL A 80 -11.36 0.28 18.90
N SER A 81 -11.17 1.41 18.23
CA SER A 81 -12.02 2.59 18.38
C SER A 81 -13.36 2.43 17.68
N ASP A 82 -14.30 3.33 17.97
CA ASP A 82 -15.64 3.29 17.38
C ASP A 82 -15.70 3.71 15.90
N GLN A 83 -14.62 4.29 15.36
CA GLN A 83 -14.55 4.75 13.97
C GLN A 83 -13.34 4.17 13.25
N LEU A 84 -12.15 4.77 13.43
CA LEU A 84 -10.93 4.39 12.73
C LEU A 84 -9.82 4.07 13.74
N THR A 85 -9.35 2.84 13.68
CA THR A 85 -8.24 2.35 14.51
C THR A 85 -7.00 2.23 13.64
N THR A 86 -5.97 3.02 13.94
CA THR A 86 -4.69 2.90 13.23
C THR A 86 -3.90 1.73 13.79
N LEU A 87 -3.31 0.90 12.92
CA LEU A 87 -2.56 -0.29 13.31
C LEU A 87 -1.10 -0.21 12.88
N LEU A 88 -0.85 0.06 11.60
CA LEU A 88 0.48 0.03 11.00
C LEU A 88 0.68 1.26 10.12
N PHE A 89 1.92 1.73 10.10
CA PHE A 89 2.41 2.78 9.22
C PHE A 89 3.49 2.17 8.33
N TYR A 90 3.28 2.17 7.02
CA TYR A 90 4.32 1.88 6.05
C TYR A 90 4.94 3.20 5.60
N ASN A 91 6.27 3.27 5.63
CA ASN A 91 6.98 4.43 5.13
C ASN A 91 8.06 4.01 4.14
N SER A 92 8.13 4.70 3.01
CA SER A 92 9.15 4.50 1.99
C SER A 92 9.43 5.82 1.27
N LYS A 93 10.37 5.82 0.33
CA LYS A 93 10.74 7.05 -0.39
C LYS A 93 9.61 7.61 -1.26
N HIS A 94 8.79 6.75 -1.84
CA HIS A 94 7.79 7.09 -2.86
C HIS A 94 6.38 6.70 -2.45
N LEU A 95 6.20 6.10 -1.28
CA LEU A 95 4.93 5.55 -0.85
C LEU A 95 4.87 5.51 0.68
N ASP A 96 3.87 6.18 1.23
CA ASP A 96 3.54 6.10 2.65
C ASP A 96 2.10 5.63 2.79
N SER A 97 1.84 4.69 3.70
CA SER A 97 0.49 4.21 3.94
C SER A 97 0.18 4.00 5.40
N ILE A 98 -1.10 4.13 5.72
CA ILE A 98 -1.67 3.81 7.02
C ILE A 98 -2.60 2.63 6.81
N ASP A 99 -2.33 1.56 7.54
CA ASP A 99 -3.15 0.36 7.63
C ASP A 99 -3.88 0.39 8.98
N GLY A 100 -5.18 0.08 8.97
CA GLY A 100 -6.05 0.22 10.13
C GLY A 100 -7.32 -0.63 10.06
N LEU A 101 -8.21 -0.39 11.01
CA LEU A 101 -9.55 -0.96 11.05
C LEU A 101 -10.58 0.15 11.00
N LEU A 102 -11.56 0.01 10.12
CA LEU A 102 -12.73 0.86 10.06
C LEU A 102 -13.94 0.12 10.61
N LYS A 103 -14.61 0.71 11.60
CA LYS A 103 -15.92 0.28 12.07
C LYS A 103 -16.98 1.21 11.46
N GLY A 104 -17.86 0.67 10.62
CA GLY A 104 -18.91 1.44 9.94
C GLY A 104 -18.70 1.60 8.44
N ASN A 105 -19.29 2.66 7.87
CA ASN A 105 -19.35 2.87 6.41
C ASN A 105 -18.16 3.70 5.91
N PHE A 106 -17.52 3.23 4.83
CA PHE A 106 -16.43 3.92 4.14
C PHE A 106 -16.83 5.30 3.63
N SER A 107 -18.10 5.52 3.27
CA SER A 107 -18.58 6.80 2.72
C SER A 107 -18.27 7.99 3.62
N LEU A 108 -18.36 7.84 4.95
CA LEU A 108 -18.04 8.92 5.88
C LEU A 108 -16.55 9.29 5.86
N ILE A 109 -15.69 8.28 5.70
CA ILE A 109 -14.24 8.48 5.63
C ILE A 109 -13.85 8.98 4.24
N SER A 110 -14.47 8.49 3.16
CA SER A 110 -14.18 8.93 1.80
C SER A 110 -14.51 10.41 1.61
N GLU A 111 -15.62 10.92 2.16
CA GLU A 111 -15.93 12.35 2.16
C GLU A 111 -14.85 13.17 2.85
N LYS A 112 -14.36 12.71 4.01
CA LYS A 112 -13.28 13.39 4.73
C LYS A 112 -11.98 13.39 3.91
N ILE A 113 -11.63 12.26 3.29
CA ILE A 113 -10.45 12.16 2.42
C ILE A 113 -10.55 13.15 1.26
N LYS A 114 -11.70 13.24 0.59
CA LYS A 114 -11.93 14.20 -0.50
C LYS A 114 -11.80 15.66 -0.05
N GLN A 115 -12.15 15.97 1.20
CA GLN A 115 -11.97 17.31 1.79
C GLN A 115 -10.51 17.60 2.15
N ASP A 116 -9.83 16.63 2.74
CA ASP A 116 -8.43 16.75 3.19
C ASP A 116 -7.45 16.79 2.00
N PHE A 117 -7.82 16.18 0.86
CA PHE A 117 -6.98 16.05 -0.32
C PHE A 117 -7.66 16.59 -1.57
N GLN A 118 -7.33 17.84 -1.93
CA GLN A 118 -7.86 18.50 -3.12
C GLN A 118 -7.19 17.95 -4.40
N GLY A 119 -7.97 17.31 -5.27
CA GLY A 119 -7.49 16.72 -6.52
C GLY A 119 -8.63 16.21 -7.41
N GLU A 120 -8.27 15.66 -8.57
CA GLU A 120 -9.21 14.98 -9.45
C GLU A 120 -9.53 13.58 -8.90
N ILE A 121 -10.82 13.30 -8.70
CA ILE A 121 -11.28 11.97 -8.31
C ILE A 121 -11.32 11.10 -9.56
N LEU A 122 -10.38 10.16 -9.66
CA LEU A 122 -10.27 9.25 -10.79
C LEU A 122 -11.20 8.04 -10.65
N VAL A 123 -11.37 7.54 -9.42
CA VAL A 123 -12.25 6.41 -9.09
C VAL A 123 -12.90 6.65 -7.74
N GLU A 124 -14.20 6.38 -7.64
CA GLU A 124 -14.96 6.39 -6.39
C GLU A 124 -15.99 5.26 -6.40
N THR A 125 -15.94 4.40 -5.38
CA THR A 125 -16.91 3.34 -5.13
C THR A 125 -17.33 3.35 -3.65
N ASP A 126 -18.17 2.40 -3.24
CA ASP A 126 -18.53 2.21 -1.84
C ASP A 126 -17.37 1.73 -0.95
N LYS A 127 -16.23 1.36 -1.55
CA LYS A 127 -15.07 0.78 -0.84
C LYS A 127 -13.73 1.37 -1.24
N LEU A 128 -13.68 2.24 -2.25
CA LEU A 128 -12.45 2.74 -2.84
C LEU A 128 -12.60 4.21 -3.19
N VAL A 129 -11.55 5.00 -2.93
CA VAL A 129 -11.38 6.32 -3.52
C VAL A 129 -9.95 6.47 -4.02
N TYR A 130 -9.81 6.93 -5.26
CA TYR A 130 -8.53 7.19 -5.89
C TYR A 130 -8.49 8.61 -6.44
N ILE A 131 -7.59 9.42 -5.91
CA ILE A 131 -7.50 10.87 -6.18
C ILE A 131 -6.12 11.18 -6.74
N GLN A 132 -6.08 11.92 -7.83
CA GLN A 132 -4.88 12.56 -8.35
C GLN A 132 -4.79 14.00 -7.83
N ILE A 133 -3.80 14.26 -6.98
CA ILE A 133 -3.56 15.59 -6.40
C ILE A 133 -2.85 16.50 -7.40
N ASP A 134 -1.87 15.92 -8.10
CA ASP A 134 -1.15 16.55 -9.22
C ASP A 134 -0.53 15.46 -10.12
N ASP A 135 0.29 15.84 -11.10
CA ASP A 135 0.94 14.92 -12.06
C ASP A 135 1.83 13.85 -11.42
N ARG A 136 2.16 13.96 -10.14
CA ARG A 136 3.10 13.05 -9.44
C ARG A 136 2.60 12.54 -8.10
N ASN A 137 1.51 13.08 -7.57
CA ASN A 137 1.01 12.75 -6.25
C ASN A 137 -0.41 12.19 -6.33
N TYR A 138 -0.61 11.03 -5.72
CA TYR A 138 -1.90 10.33 -5.69
C TYR A 138 -2.25 9.89 -4.28
N ILE A 139 -3.55 9.85 -3.99
CA ILE A 139 -4.12 9.25 -2.79
C ILE A 139 -4.98 8.08 -3.20
N LEU A 140 -4.72 6.91 -2.62
CA LEU A 140 -5.52 5.72 -2.75
C LEU A 140 -6.01 5.35 -1.36
N ALA A 141 -7.31 5.25 -1.14
CA ALA A 141 -7.85 4.71 0.08
C ALA A 141 -8.93 3.67 -0.21
N PHE A 142 -8.92 2.59 0.55
CA PHE A 142 -9.87 1.51 0.36
C PHE A 142 -10.18 0.78 1.66
N ILE A 143 -11.26 -0.01 1.61
CA ILE A 143 -11.58 -0.99 2.64
C ILE A 143 -11.77 -2.39 2.06
N GLU A 144 -11.41 -3.39 2.86
CA GLU A 144 -11.61 -4.80 2.54
C GLU A 144 -12.10 -5.57 3.77
N PRO A 145 -12.87 -6.66 3.59
CA PRO A 145 -13.17 -7.57 4.69
C PRO A 145 -11.88 -8.11 5.33
N ILE A 146 -11.89 -8.27 6.65
CA ILE A 146 -10.76 -8.80 7.42
C ILE A 146 -10.33 -10.18 6.89
N ASP A 147 -11.28 -11.03 6.52
CA ASP A 147 -11.00 -12.37 5.99
C ASP A 147 -10.30 -12.34 4.62
N THR A 148 -10.58 -11.33 3.79
CA THR A 148 -9.85 -11.10 2.54
C THR A 148 -8.42 -10.71 2.86
N MET A 149 -8.25 -9.73 3.73
CA MET A 149 -6.93 -9.17 4.04
C MET A 149 -6.02 -10.15 4.77
N LYS A 150 -6.58 -11.05 5.59
CA LYS A 150 -5.83 -12.16 6.21
C LYS A 150 -5.11 -13.02 5.17
N LYS A 151 -5.72 -13.25 4.01
CA LYS A 151 -5.12 -14.05 2.93
C LYS A 151 -4.06 -13.26 2.16
N VAL A 152 -4.28 -11.96 2.01
CA VAL A 152 -3.47 -11.08 1.16
C VAL A 152 -2.19 -10.62 1.86
N ASN A 153 -2.29 -10.10 3.08
CA ASN A 153 -1.14 -9.49 3.75
C ASN A 153 -0.28 -10.50 4.53
N GLY A 154 -0.80 -11.70 4.79
CA GLY A 154 -0.11 -12.77 5.52
C GLY A 154 0.33 -12.40 6.95
N MET A 155 -0.10 -11.24 7.46
CA MET A 155 0.43 -10.69 8.72
C MET A 155 -0.31 -11.19 9.96
N PHE A 156 -1.47 -11.83 9.81
CA PHE A 156 -2.34 -12.06 10.96
C PHE A 156 -2.97 -13.45 10.99
N ASP A 157 -2.41 -14.32 11.82
CA ASP A 157 -3.19 -15.37 12.46
C ASP A 157 -3.80 -14.81 13.75
N TYR A 158 -4.92 -14.07 13.57
CA TYR A 158 -5.67 -13.51 14.69
C TYR A 158 -6.06 -14.61 15.68
N LYS A 159 -5.78 -14.39 16.96
CA LYS A 159 -6.27 -15.25 18.03
C LYS A 159 -7.78 -15.06 18.19
N PRO A 160 -8.51 -16.03 18.79
CA PRO A 160 -9.96 -15.93 18.95
C PRO A 160 -10.42 -14.65 19.68
N ASP A 161 -9.64 -14.17 20.66
CA ASP A 161 -9.92 -12.92 21.37
C ASP A 161 -9.77 -11.67 20.49
N GLU A 162 -8.84 -11.70 19.52
CA GLU A 162 -8.69 -10.62 18.54
C GLU A 162 -9.80 -10.65 17.50
N TYR A 163 -10.25 -11.84 17.09
CA TYR A 163 -11.34 -11.99 16.13
C TYR A 163 -12.63 -11.34 16.63
N GLU A 164 -12.99 -11.56 17.90
CA GLU A 164 -14.17 -10.92 18.50
C GLU A 164 -14.08 -9.39 18.54
N LEU A 165 -12.87 -8.83 18.66
CA LEU A 165 -12.64 -7.38 18.65
C LEU A 165 -12.83 -6.78 17.24
N ILE A 166 -12.51 -7.53 16.19
CA ILE A 166 -12.45 -7.01 14.81
C ILE A 166 -13.57 -7.52 13.90
N LYS A 167 -14.47 -8.40 14.37
CA LYS A 167 -15.51 -9.04 13.56
C LYS A 167 -16.45 -8.09 12.82
N ASP A 168 -16.70 -6.91 13.39
CA ASP A 168 -17.57 -5.87 12.81
C ASP A 168 -16.78 -4.78 12.08
N CYS A 169 -15.48 -5.01 11.84
CA CYS A 169 -14.58 -4.07 11.18
C CYS A 169 -14.28 -4.50 9.75
N SER A 170 -13.90 -3.53 8.93
CA SER A 170 -13.17 -3.74 7.69
C SER A 170 -11.72 -3.34 7.88
N TRP A 171 -10.80 -4.00 7.19
CA TRP A 171 -9.45 -3.47 7.03
C TRP A 171 -9.53 -2.18 6.24
N TYR A 172 -8.85 -1.17 6.70
CA TYR A 172 -8.75 0.13 6.04
C TYR A 172 -7.31 0.38 5.64
N ASN A 173 -7.13 0.91 4.44
CA ASN A 173 -5.85 1.42 4.00
C ASN A 173 -6.03 2.81 3.39
N ILE A 174 -5.11 3.72 3.69
CA ILE A 174 -4.88 4.94 2.92
C ILE A 174 -3.40 5.04 2.57
N THR A 175 -3.12 5.31 1.30
CA THR A 175 -1.78 5.37 0.73
C THR A 175 -1.59 6.66 -0.03
N ARG A 176 -0.48 7.33 0.23
CA ARG A 176 0.07 8.40 -0.60
C ARG A 176 1.13 7.84 -1.51
N ILE A 177 1.02 8.09 -2.81
CA ILE A 177 1.98 7.64 -3.84
C ILE A 177 2.63 8.87 -4.47
N GLN A 178 3.97 8.87 -4.58
CA GLN A 178 4.77 9.94 -5.16
C GLN A 178 5.74 9.41 -6.24
N LEU A 179 5.61 9.88 -7.48
CA LEU A 179 6.40 9.43 -8.65
C LEU A 179 7.85 9.95 -8.68
#